data_AF-A0A9D0Z277-F1
#
_entry.id   AF-A0A9D0Z277-F1
#
_cell.length_a   1.000
_cell.length_b   1.000
_cell.length_c   1.000
_cell.angle_alpha   90.00
_cell.angle_beta   90.00
_cell.angle_gamma   90.00
#
_symmetry.space_group_name_H-M   'P 1'
#
loop_
_entity.id
_entity.type
_entity.pdbx_description
1 polymer ?
#
loop_
_entity_poly.entity_id
_entity_poly.type
_entity_poly.pdbx_seq_one_letter_code
_entity_poly.pdbx_strand_id
1 'polypeptide(L)'
;MNNLDLYLNAIPSIKGKIEAYPLEITEGTHKVIAEYKIHAAKERNRSVNELLTSYRSDMESIKTVLQAKAQSLTPTGENPNIAPLTEQVRNLKRILKYDNPYNEVFEKTKLAKICYDLDRVEQNNLTEINQILSYVVEKFRLSGVVLSAQDFDYSIYAREYMTVFFQVSGDANRSEELERTFNSLYWKCPMLLTHLKLSIRSLVKKHNKALSAYCTCHKKELLEQTSTTEETFREAYLQKKSQLTVMKRQDAYTLVESFKNKDENISDYLETNTNRNKKLDSFVVTGSFATLSEPEQEKYFQNMMELNRTLEEWMTIDHFRFILEDVKKRMEDAKNHKNDVKTKEKEIAKLEKNRAKIVKKYDWWNKVSKNKEKIENKQAARLVEIEELIQQLNTKYRELDDAKITSRAGACLDKSSTLYDAFDFAKSFYGYCKELIASQKDLSDTVNEEMDRFTKFILDSNHILTKNLNLAMSYDVKEKMKEKCTLLNIKIEDSNLEDLDTLKKDLDMIQKIYDLTTLGITLNDIEFICNVNDLK
;
A
#
# COMPACT_ATOMS: atom_id res chain seq x y z
N MET A 1 -41.34 -36.35 -14.78
CA MET A 1 -40.78 -37.71 -14.59
C MET A 1 -39.33 -37.55 -14.22
N ASN A 2 -38.86 -38.26 -13.20
CA ASN A 2 -37.48 -38.16 -12.74
C ASN A 2 -36.56 -38.67 -13.86
N ASN A 3 -35.51 -37.94 -14.25
CA ASN A 3 -34.62 -38.36 -15.35
C ASN A 3 -34.02 -39.76 -15.09
N LEU A 4 -33.85 -40.13 -13.82
CA LEU A 4 -33.42 -41.47 -13.42
C LEU A 4 -34.38 -42.58 -13.89
N ASP A 5 -35.70 -42.35 -13.86
CA ASP A 5 -36.70 -43.31 -14.33
C ASP A 5 -36.67 -43.45 -15.85
N LEU A 6 -36.33 -42.37 -16.58
CA LEU A 6 -36.13 -42.43 -18.04
C LEU A 6 -34.92 -43.29 -18.40
N TYR A 7 -33.81 -43.16 -17.67
CA TYR A 7 -32.61 -43.99 -17.89
C TYR A 7 -32.81 -45.46 -17.50
N LEU A 8 -33.41 -45.70 -16.34
CA LEU A 8 -33.70 -47.06 -15.86
C LEU A 8 -34.67 -47.80 -16.79
N ASN A 9 -35.54 -47.09 -17.52
CA ASN A 9 -36.43 -47.67 -18.53
C ASN A 9 -35.80 -47.72 -19.94
N ALA A 10 -34.88 -46.81 -20.28
CA ALA A 10 -34.19 -46.80 -21.58
C ALA A 10 -33.13 -47.89 -21.69
N ILE A 11 -32.41 -48.21 -20.60
CA ILE A 11 -31.34 -49.23 -20.59
C ILE A 11 -31.88 -50.63 -20.98
N PRO A 12 -33.00 -51.14 -20.41
CA PRO A 12 -33.59 -52.40 -20.83
C PRO A 12 -34.05 -52.40 -22.30
N SER A 13 -34.63 -51.29 -22.78
CA SER A 13 -35.10 -51.14 -24.16
C SER A 13 -33.95 -51.21 -25.17
N ILE A 14 -32.82 -50.56 -24.88
CA ILE A 14 -31.63 -50.58 -25.75
C ILE A 14 -30.88 -51.90 -25.64
N LYS A 15 -30.81 -52.51 -24.45
CA LYS A 15 -30.33 -53.88 -24.31
C LYS A 15 -31.13 -54.83 -25.21
N GLY A 16 -32.45 -54.69 -25.25
CA GLY A 16 -33.32 -55.42 -26.19
C GLY A 16 -33.00 -55.14 -27.66
N LYS A 17 -32.75 -53.88 -28.05
CA LYS A 17 -32.32 -53.53 -29.42
C LYS A 17 -30.95 -54.12 -29.78
N ILE A 18 -30.01 -54.16 -28.84
CA ILE A 18 -28.68 -54.75 -29.02
C ILE A 18 -28.77 -56.28 -29.14
N GLU A 19 -29.63 -56.90 -28.35
CA GLU A 19 -29.88 -58.35 -28.35
C GLU A 19 -30.66 -58.80 -29.59
N ALA A 20 -31.45 -57.92 -30.21
CA ALA A 20 -32.15 -58.18 -31.47
C ALA A 20 -31.22 -58.31 -32.70
N TYR A 21 -29.94 -57.92 -32.58
CA TYR A 21 -28.94 -58.03 -33.64
C TYR A 21 -27.71 -58.85 -33.17
N PRO A 22 -27.83 -60.18 -33.02
CA PRO A 22 -26.70 -61.03 -32.63
C PRO A 22 -25.58 -60.95 -33.68
N LEU A 23 -24.32 -60.99 -33.23
CA LEU A 23 -23.15 -60.96 -34.14
C LEU A 23 -22.85 -62.31 -34.79
N GLU A 24 -23.51 -63.38 -34.36
CA GLU A 24 -23.33 -64.71 -34.92
C GLU A 24 -24.69 -65.29 -35.31
N ILE A 25 -24.77 -65.79 -36.54
CA ILE A 25 -25.90 -66.55 -37.07
C ILE A 25 -25.36 -67.84 -37.70
N THR A 26 -26.09 -68.94 -37.52
CA THR A 26 -25.66 -70.29 -37.94
C THR A 26 -26.25 -70.73 -39.27
N GLU A 27 -27.14 -69.94 -39.86
CA GLU A 27 -27.87 -70.28 -41.09
C GLU A 27 -27.51 -69.31 -42.23
N GLY A 28 -27.23 -69.85 -43.42
CA GLY A 28 -26.93 -69.09 -44.63
C GLY A 28 -25.60 -69.45 -45.30
N THR A 29 -25.34 -68.88 -46.47
CA THR A 29 -24.04 -69.01 -47.15
C THR A 29 -22.99 -68.11 -46.49
N HIS A 30 -21.69 -68.41 -46.66
CA HIS A 30 -20.60 -67.59 -46.12
C HIS A 30 -20.75 -66.09 -46.42
N LYS A 31 -21.26 -65.75 -47.62
CA LYS A 31 -21.50 -64.37 -48.04
C LYS A 31 -22.62 -63.70 -47.22
N VAL A 32 -23.74 -64.41 -47.02
CA VAL A 32 -24.90 -63.93 -46.24
C VAL A 32 -24.52 -63.71 -44.77
N ILE A 33 -23.73 -64.63 -44.20
CA ILE A 33 -23.24 -64.52 -42.82
C ILE A 33 -22.34 -63.28 -42.67
N ALA A 34 -21.44 -63.03 -43.63
CA ALA A 34 -20.55 -61.86 -43.61
C ALA A 34 -21.32 -60.53 -43.76
N GLU A 35 -22.29 -60.47 -44.67
CA GLU A 35 -23.14 -59.28 -44.88
C GLU A 35 -24.02 -58.98 -43.65
N TYR A 36 -24.59 -60.01 -43.03
CA TYR A 36 -25.37 -59.88 -41.81
C TYR A 36 -24.52 -59.37 -40.63
N LYS A 37 -23.31 -59.88 -40.44
CA LYS A 37 -22.38 -59.40 -39.40
C LYS A 37 -22.10 -57.90 -39.52
N ILE A 38 -21.90 -57.41 -40.75
CA ILE A 38 -21.67 -55.98 -41.00
C ILE A 38 -22.93 -55.16 -40.67
N HIS A 39 -24.11 -55.65 -41.04
CA HIS A 39 -25.38 -54.99 -40.74
C HIS A 39 -25.68 -54.97 -39.23
N ALA A 40 -25.56 -56.10 -38.54
CA ALA A 40 -25.74 -56.22 -37.10
C ALA A 40 -24.78 -55.29 -36.33
N ALA A 41 -23.50 -55.21 -36.74
CA ALA A 41 -22.55 -54.27 -36.14
C ALA A 41 -22.97 -52.80 -36.34
N LYS A 42 -23.49 -52.43 -37.52
CA LYS A 42 -24.00 -51.07 -37.78
C LYS A 42 -25.19 -50.72 -36.90
N GLU A 43 -26.17 -51.61 -36.77
CA GLU A 43 -27.38 -51.35 -35.96
C GLU A 43 -27.08 -51.31 -34.46
N ARG A 44 -26.17 -52.17 -33.96
CA ARG A 44 -25.69 -52.10 -32.57
C ARG A 44 -24.97 -50.77 -32.31
N ASN A 45 -24.05 -50.37 -33.19
CA ASN A 45 -23.33 -49.09 -33.07
C ASN A 45 -24.29 -47.89 -33.11
N ARG A 46 -25.31 -47.93 -33.97
CA ARG A 46 -26.37 -46.91 -34.02
C ARG A 46 -27.10 -46.80 -32.68
N SER A 47 -27.54 -47.93 -32.12
CA SER A 47 -28.24 -47.97 -30.83
C SER A 47 -27.39 -47.45 -29.67
N VAL A 48 -26.09 -47.76 -29.66
CA VAL A 48 -25.13 -47.21 -28.67
C VAL A 48 -24.93 -45.71 -28.86
N ASN A 49 -24.80 -45.23 -30.10
CA ASN A 49 -24.63 -43.81 -30.39
C ASN A 49 -25.87 -42.97 -30.03
N GLU A 50 -27.08 -43.51 -30.20
CA GLU A 50 -28.33 -42.87 -29.75
C GLU A 50 -28.32 -42.67 -28.23
N LEU A 51 -27.92 -43.69 -27.46
CA LEU A 51 -27.79 -43.59 -25.99
C LEU A 51 -26.72 -42.57 -25.59
N LEU A 52 -25.54 -42.62 -26.22
CA LEU A 52 -24.46 -41.67 -25.94
C LEU A 52 -24.88 -40.23 -26.22
N THR A 53 -25.67 -40.00 -27.28
CA THR A 53 -26.19 -38.68 -27.63
C THR A 53 -27.19 -38.18 -26.59
N SER A 54 -28.14 -39.04 -26.18
CA SER A 54 -29.10 -38.73 -25.11
C SER A 54 -28.39 -38.44 -23.78
N TYR A 55 -27.43 -39.26 -23.40
CA TYR A 55 -26.62 -39.09 -22.19
C TYR A 55 -25.88 -37.76 -22.18
N ARG A 56 -25.22 -37.41 -23.29
CA ARG A 56 -24.53 -36.12 -23.43
C ARG A 56 -25.50 -34.94 -23.32
N SER A 57 -26.67 -35.04 -23.94
CA SER A 57 -27.72 -34.01 -23.88
C SER A 57 -28.22 -33.78 -22.45
N ASP A 58 -28.42 -34.85 -21.68
CA ASP A 58 -28.88 -34.73 -20.30
C ASP A 58 -27.78 -34.25 -19.36
N MET A 59 -26.53 -34.69 -19.58
CA MET A 59 -25.39 -34.12 -18.85
C MET A 59 -25.28 -32.61 -19.07
N GLU A 60 -25.43 -32.14 -20.31
CA GLU A 60 -25.37 -30.71 -20.61
C GLU A 60 -26.54 -29.93 -19.99
N SER A 61 -27.74 -30.53 -19.99
CA SER A 61 -28.92 -29.97 -19.33
C SER A 61 -28.72 -29.88 -17.81
N ILE A 62 -28.18 -30.93 -17.18
CA ILE A 62 -27.84 -30.93 -15.75
C ILE A 62 -26.77 -29.88 -15.47
N LYS A 63 -25.70 -29.81 -16.27
CA LYS A 63 -24.64 -28.80 -16.14
C LYS A 63 -25.22 -27.39 -16.20
N THR A 64 -26.13 -27.12 -17.13
CA THR A 64 -26.82 -25.82 -17.27
C THR A 64 -27.63 -25.48 -16.02
N VAL A 65 -28.38 -26.43 -15.47
CA VAL A 65 -29.17 -26.23 -14.24
C VAL A 65 -28.26 -25.97 -13.03
N LEU A 66 -27.17 -26.74 -12.90
CA LEU A 66 -26.18 -26.55 -11.83
C LEU A 66 -25.51 -25.19 -11.93
N GLN A 67 -25.11 -24.76 -13.13
CA GLN A 67 -24.53 -23.45 -13.38
C GLN A 67 -25.50 -22.31 -13.05
N ALA A 68 -26.77 -22.42 -13.47
CA ALA A 68 -27.79 -21.43 -13.13
C ALA A 68 -28.00 -21.33 -11.61
N LYS A 69 -28.03 -22.48 -10.91
CA LYS A 69 -28.14 -22.50 -9.45
C LYS A 69 -26.91 -21.88 -8.78
N ALA A 70 -25.70 -22.23 -9.21
CA ALA A 70 -24.46 -21.67 -8.65
C ALA A 70 -24.39 -20.15 -8.86
N GLN A 71 -24.82 -19.69 -10.03
CA GLN A 71 -24.90 -18.25 -10.33
C GLN A 71 -25.93 -17.53 -9.45
N SER A 72 -27.06 -18.17 -9.12
CA SER A 72 -28.05 -17.59 -8.20
C SER A 72 -27.56 -17.47 -6.76
N LEU A 73 -26.58 -18.28 -6.35
CA LEU A 73 -25.96 -18.26 -5.02
C LEU A 73 -24.72 -17.36 -4.97
N THR A 74 -24.14 -17.00 -6.12
CA THR A 74 -22.94 -16.18 -6.19
C THR A 74 -23.33 -14.70 -6.10
N PRO A 75 -22.81 -13.94 -5.11
CA PRO A 75 -23.04 -12.50 -5.04
C PRO A 75 -22.57 -11.80 -6.32
N THR A 76 -23.27 -10.74 -6.74
CA THR A 76 -22.92 -10.01 -7.97
C THR A 76 -22.26 -8.68 -7.66
N GLY A 77 -20.95 -8.62 -7.87
CA GLY A 77 -20.15 -7.40 -7.72
C GLY A 77 -19.91 -6.98 -6.27
N GLU A 78 -18.90 -6.13 -6.08
CA GLU A 78 -18.56 -5.57 -4.77
C GLU A 78 -19.71 -4.75 -4.19
N ASN A 79 -19.78 -4.68 -2.86
CA ASN A 79 -20.72 -3.84 -2.13
C ASN A 79 -20.63 -2.39 -2.63
N PRO A 80 -21.73 -1.81 -3.15
CA PRO A 80 -21.71 -0.51 -3.82
C PRO A 80 -21.35 0.65 -2.88
N ASN A 81 -21.38 0.44 -1.56
CA ASN A 81 -20.99 1.45 -0.57
C ASN A 81 -19.49 1.51 -0.31
N ILE A 82 -18.70 0.51 -0.73
CA ILE A 82 -17.24 0.49 -0.54
C ILE A 82 -16.57 1.65 -1.28
N ALA A 83 -16.94 1.89 -2.54
CA ALA A 83 -16.33 2.95 -3.35
C ALA A 83 -16.64 4.36 -2.80
N PRO A 84 -17.91 4.74 -2.51
CA PRO A 84 -18.24 6.00 -1.85
C PRO A 84 -17.52 6.19 -0.51
N LEU A 85 -17.49 5.16 0.34
CA LEU A 85 -16.83 5.26 1.65
C LEU A 85 -15.30 5.37 1.52
N THR A 86 -14.71 4.69 0.53
CA THR A 86 -13.28 4.83 0.19
C THR A 86 -12.95 6.28 -0.20
N GLU A 87 -13.80 6.93 -0.98
CA GLU A 87 -13.60 8.34 -1.37
C GLU A 87 -13.73 9.27 -0.16
N GLN A 88 -14.70 9.04 0.73
CA GLN A 88 -14.84 9.81 1.97
C GLN A 88 -13.59 9.69 2.86
N VAL A 89 -13.09 8.47 3.07
CA VAL A 89 -11.86 8.22 3.84
C VAL A 89 -10.66 8.89 3.17
N ARG A 90 -10.56 8.82 1.83
CA ARG A 90 -9.50 9.48 1.06
C ARG A 90 -9.52 11.00 1.25
N ASN A 91 -10.70 11.62 1.22
CA ASN A 91 -10.83 13.07 1.39
C ASN A 91 -10.45 13.53 2.79
N LEU A 92 -10.90 12.83 3.83
CA LEU A 92 -10.48 13.10 5.22
C LEU A 92 -8.97 12.88 5.41
N LYS A 93 -8.39 11.83 4.81
CA LYS A 93 -6.94 11.56 4.86
C LYS A 93 -6.11 12.72 4.31
N ARG A 94 -6.62 13.50 3.34
CA ARG A 94 -5.89 14.66 2.78
C ARG A 94 -5.67 15.76 3.82
N ILE A 95 -6.57 15.87 4.81
CA ILE A 95 -6.51 16.88 5.89
C ILE A 95 -5.37 16.56 6.86
N LEU A 96 -5.17 15.27 7.20
CA LEU A 96 -4.14 14.79 8.13
C LEU A 96 -2.74 15.30 7.79
N LYS A 97 -2.46 15.45 6.49
CA LYS A 97 -1.18 15.99 6.00
C LYS A 97 -0.87 17.39 6.53
N TYR A 98 -1.90 18.24 6.66
CA TYR A 98 -1.77 19.63 7.10
C TYR A 98 -1.87 19.79 8.63
N ASP A 99 -2.42 18.77 9.29
CA ASP A 99 -2.66 18.74 10.73
C ASP A 99 -1.54 18.10 11.56
N ASN A 100 -0.50 17.59 10.90
CA ASN A 100 0.64 17.02 11.62
C ASN A 100 1.42 18.14 12.38
N PRO A 101 1.60 18.02 13.71
CA PRO A 101 2.19 19.05 14.54
C PRO A 101 3.72 19.13 14.44
N TYR A 102 4.38 18.08 13.96
CA TYR A 102 5.84 17.99 13.84
C TYR A 102 6.37 18.62 12.53
N ASN A 103 5.48 18.80 11.55
CA ASN A 103 5.80 19.29 10.21
C ASN A 103 5.82 20.81 10.12
N GLU A 104 6.87 21.35 9.50
CA GLU A 104 6.88 22.73 9.01
C GLU A 104 6.29 22.79 7.58
N VAL A 105 6.25 23.99 7.02
CA VAL A 105 5.76 24.26 5.66
C VAL A 105 6.48 23.40 4.61
N PHE A 106 7.76 23.09 4.82
CA PHE A 106 8.56 22.32 3.88
C PHE A 106 8.08 20.87 3.75
N GLU A 107 7.71 20.25 4.88
CA GLU A 107 7.13 18.92 4.96
C GLU A 107 5.64 18.93 4.55
N LYS A 108 4.85 19.91 5.01
CA LYS A 108 3.42 20.06 4.65
C LYS A 108 3.19 20.30 3.16
N THR A 109 4.16 20.83 2.43
CA THR A 109 4.07 21.00 0.96
C THR A 109 4.60 19.79 0.17
N LYS A 110 5.15 18.78 0.86
CA LYS A 110 5.94 17.65 0.32
C LYS A 110 7.24 18.06 -0.38
N LEU A 111 7.66 19.33 -0.29
CA LEU A 111 8.90 19.79 -0.91
C LEU A 111 10.13 19.17 -0.23
N ALA A 112 10.04 18.78 1.05
CA ALA A 112 11.07 17.99 1.73
C ALA A 112 11.27 16.61 1.07
N LYS A 113 10.18 15.89 0.78
CA LYS A 113 10.20 14.60 0.05
C LYS A 113 10.81 14.79 -1.35
N ILE A 114 10.38 15.82 -2.07
CA ILE A 114 10.92 16.14 -3.40
C ILE A 114 12.44 16.35 -3.36
N CYS A 115 12.94 17.12 -2.39
CA CYS A 115 14.38 17.31 -2.24
C CYS A 115 15.13 16.02 -1.88
N TYR A 116 14.50 15.10 -1.15
CA TYR A 116 15.07 13.78 -0.85
C TYR A 116 15.12 12.89 -2.10
N ASP A 117 14.03 12.88 -2.88
CA ASP A 117 13.91 12.08 -4.10
C ASP A 117 14.94 12.56 -5.14
N LEU A 118 15.11 13.87 -5.34
CA LEU A 118 16.11 14.44 -6.26
C LEU A 118 17.57 14.01 -5.99
N ASP A 119 17.90 13.62 -4.76
CA ASP A 119 19.24 13.10 -4.43
C ASP A 119 19.46 11.64 -4.86
N ARG A 120 18.39 10.94 -5.23
CA ARG A 120 18.37 9.48 -5.45
C ARG A 120 17.76 9.08 -6.79
N VAL A 121 17.14 10.00 -7.52
CA VAL A 121 16.74 9.76 -8.91
C VAL A 121 17.99 9.46 -9.71
N GLU A 122 17.97 8.35 -10.45
CA GLU A 122 19.02 8.04 -11.42
C GLU A 122 19.13 9.20 -12.41
N GLN A 123 20.33 9.74 -12.62
CA GLN A 123 20.51 10.97 -13.39
C GLN A 123 20.02 10.88 -14.85
N ASN A 124 19.86 9.67 -15.38
CA ASN A 124 19.30 9.37 -16.70
C ASN A 124 17.75 9.33 -16.72
N ASN A 125 17.06 9.33 -15.57
CA ASN A 125 15.59 9.34 -15.52
C ASN A 125 15.02 10.76 -15.60
N LEU A 126 15.14 11.35 -16.79
CA LEU A 126 14.73 12.73 -17.07
C LEU A 126 13.23 12.97 -16.96
N THR A 127 12.42 11.95 -17.24
CA THR A 127 10.97 12.02 -17.08
C THR A 127 10.62 12.31 -15.63
N GLU A 128 11.20 11.56 -14.69
CA GLU A 128 10.96 11.75 -13.26
C GLU A 128 11.48 13.11 -12.78
N ILE A 129 12.68 13.52 -13.18
CA ILE A 129 13.26 14.83 -12.85
C ILE A 129 12.32 15.96 -13.30
N ASN A 130 11.81 15.90 -14.54
CA ASN A 130 10.93 16.93 -15.09
C ASN A 130 9.53 16.94 -14.46
N GLN A 131 9.00 15.78 -14.07
CA GLN A 131 7.76 15.70 -13.30
C GLN A 131 7.94 16.33 -11.91
N ILE A 132 9.07 16.07 -11.25
CA ILE A 132 9.42 16.69 -9.96
C ILE A 132 9.46 18.22 -10.09
N LEU A 133 10.15 18.76 -11.09
CA LEU A 133 10.25 20.21 -11.29
C LEU A 133 8.88 20.83 -11.61
N SER A 134 8.05 20.13 -12.38
CA SER A 134 6.67 20.57 -12.67
C SER A 134 5.84 20.62 -11.39
N TYR A 135 5.96 19.62 -10.51
CA TYR A 135 5.31 19.63 -9.20
C TYR A 135 5.76 20.82 -8.35
N VAL A 136 7.06 21.13 -8.32
CA VAL A 136 7.58 22.30 -7.61
C VAL A 136 6.93 23.58 -8.13
N VAL A 137 7.02 23.85 -9.43
CA VAL A 137 6.47 25.07 -10.04
C VAL A 137 4.98 25.21 -9.74
N GLU A 138 4.22 24.14 -9.88
CA GLU A 138 2.79 24.14 -9.60
C GLU A 138 2.48 24.42 -8.13
N LYS A 139 3.26 23.90 -7.19
CA LYS A 139 3.06 24.18 -5.75
C LYS A 139 3.28 25.64 -5.39
N PHE A 140 4.28 26.29 -5.99
CA PHE A 140 4.47 27.72 -5.81
C PHE A 140 3.34 28.51 -6.47
N ARG A 141 2.89 28.13 -7.68
CA ARG A 141 1.77 28.78 -8.37
C ARG A 141 0.49 28.73 -7.54
N LEU A 142 0.14 27.56 -7.00
CA LEU A 142 -1.01 27.37 -6.10
C LEU A 142 -0.91 28.20 -4.82
N SER A 143 0.30 28.57 -4.41
CA SER A 143 0.56 29.43 -3.27
C SER A 143 0.61 30.93 -3.63
N GLY A 144 0.22 31.29 -4.86
CA GLY A 144 0.22 32.67 -5.35
C GLY A 144 1.60 33.17 -5.80
N VAL A 145 2.58 32.29 -6.01
CA VAL A 145 3.94 32.63 -6.44
C VAL A 145 4.18 32.11 -7.85
N VAL A 146 4.29 33.02 -8.82
CA VAL A 146 4.67 32.67 -10.19
C VAL A 146 6.18 32.63 -10.29
N LEU A 147 6.74 31.43 -10.44
CA LEU A 147 8.17 31.24 -10.64
C LEU A 147 8.57 31.49 -12.09
N SER A 148 9.77 32.01 -12.27
CA SER A 148 10.46 32.17 -13.55
C SER A 148 11.84 31.53 -13.49
N ALA A 149 12.53 31.43 -14.63
CA ALA A 149 13.91 30.95 -14.66
C ALA A 149 14.85 31.78 -13.76
N GLN A 150 14.57 33.08 -13.58
CA GLN A 150 15.37 33.96 -12.74
C GLN A 150 15.26 33.66 -11.24
N ASP A 151 14.21 32.94 -10.82
CA ASP A 151 14.07 32.49 -9.44
C ASP A 151 15.00 31.31 -9.12
N PHE A 152 15.56 30.65 -10.14
CA PHE A 152 16.55 29.57 -10.03
C PHE A 152 17.99 30.11 -10.13
N ASP A 153 18.24 31.29 -9.56
CA ASP A 153 19.54 31.97 -9.53
C ASP A 153 20.57 31.30 -8.60
N TYR A 154 20.26 30.11 -8.09
CA TYR A 154 21.12 29.42 -7.14
C TYR A 154 22.48 29.06 -7.76
N SER A 155 22.47 28.75 -9.05
CA SER A 155 23.66 28.59 -9.88
C SER A 155 23.32 28.92 -11.33
N ILE A 156 24.35 29.12 -12.15
CA ILE A 156 24.18 29.38 -13.58
C ILE A 156 23.51 28.19 -14.27
N TYR A 157 23.93 26.96 -13.95
CA TYR A 157 23.40 25.74 -14.56
C TYR A 157 21.94 25.45 -14.20
N ALA A 158 21.54 25.69 -12.95
CA ALA A 158 20.14 25.58 -12.55
C ALA A 158 19.25 26.57 -13.34
N ARG A 159 19.70 27.82 -13.47
CA ARG A 159 18.99 28.84 -14.26
C ARG A 159 18.95 28.50 -15.75
N GLU A 160 20.04 27.98 -16.32
CA GLU A 160 20.13 27.60 -17.74
C GLU A 160 19.13 26.47 -18.05
N TYR A 161 19.13 25.41 -17.23
CA TYR A 161 18.16 24.33 -17.36
C TYR A 161 16.72 24.83 -17.23
N MET A 162 16.44 25.63 -16.20
CA MET A 162 15.09 26.13 -15.95
C MET A 162 14.64 27.14 -17.01
N THR A 163 15.56 27.84 -17.68
CA THR A 163 15.24 28.71 -18.82
C THR A 163 14.59 27.90 -19.93
N VAL A 164 15.20 26.80 -20.35
CA VAL A 164 14.61 25.91 -21.36
C VAL A 164 13.33 25.29 -20.82
N PHE A 165 13.32 24.80 -19.57
CA PHE A 165 12.13 24.23 -18.93
C PHE A 165 10.88 25.12 -19.02
N PHE A 166 11.03 26.42 -18.80
CA PHE A 166 9.93 27.38 -18.93
C PHE A 166 9.62 27.74 -20.39
N GLN A 167 10.61 27.83 -21.26
CA GLN A 167 10.42 28.16 -22.68
C GLN A 167 9.63 27.10 -23.45
N VAL A 168 9.94 25.81 -23.23
CA VAL A 168 9.28 24.70 -23.93
C VAL A 168 8.01 24.22 -23.21
N SER A 169 7.37 25.09 -22.42
CA SER A 169 6.12 24.75 -21.73
C SER A 169 4.98 24.68 -22.74
N GLY A 170 4.33 23.51 -22.85
CA GLY A 170 3.26 23.27 -23.83
C GLY A 170 3.75 22.98 -25.27
N ASP A 171 5.06 22.84 -25.48
CA ASP A 171 5.63 22.45 -26.78
C ASP A 171 5.53 20.92 -26.98
N ALA A 172 5.22 20.48 -28.20
CA ALA A 172 5.23 19.07 -28.59
C ALA A 172 6.62 18.44 -28.44
N ASN A 173 7.68 19.21 -28.67
CA ASN A 173 9.07 18.75 -28.59
C ASN A 173 9.70 18.96 -27.20
N ARG A 174 8.89 19.26 -26.18
CA ARG A 174 9.35 19.54 -24.80
C ARG A 174 10.31 18.49 -24.26
N SER A 175 10.01 17.20 -24.45
CA SER A 175 10.84 16.12 -23.90
C SER A 175 12.24 16.11 -24.52
N GLU A 176 12.30 16.18 -25.85
CA GLU A 176 13.56 16.17 -26.61
C GLU A 176 14.44 17.37 -26.27
N GLU A 177 13.83 18.56 -26.20
CA GLU A 177 14.56 19.78 -25.87
C GLU A 177 15.13 19.78 -24.44
N LEU A 178 14.38 19.24 -23.47
CA LEU A 178 14.86 19.12 -22.09
C LEU A 178 15.94 18.06 -21.95
N GLU A 179 15.83 16.94 -22.67
CA GLU A 179 16.85 15.90 -22.69
C GLU A 179 18.15 16.40 -23.30
N ARG A 180 18.08 17.07 -24.45
CA ARG A 180 19.23 17.70 -25.08
C ARG A 180 19.91 18.70 -24.15
N THR A 181 19.11 19.52 -23.46
CA THR A 181 19.62 20.51 -22.51
C THR A 181 20.27 19.87 -21.30
N PHE A 182 19.64 18.85 -20.72
CA PHE A 182 20.19 18.10 -19.59
C PHE A 182 21.54 17.47 -19.96
N ASN A 183 21.60 16.73 -21.07
CA ASN A 183 22.82 16.06 -21.53
C ASN A 183 23.95 17.06 -21.79
N SER A 184 23.64 18.23 -22.36
CA SER A 184 24.63 19.29 -22.57
C SER A 184 25.16 19.87 -21.25
N LEU A 185 24.28 20.07 -20.27
CA LEU A 185 24.64 20.61 -18.97
C LEU A 185 25.36 19.62 -18.08
N TYR A 186 25.04 18.32 -18.18
CA TYR A 186 25.63 17.26 -17.37
C TYR A 186 27.17 17.25 -17.45
N TRP A 187 27.71 17.39 -18.67
CA TRP A 187 29.17 17.46 -18.87
C TRP A 187 29.81 18.72 -18.28
N LYS A 188 29.05 19.79 -18.11
CA LYS A 188 29.51 21.05 -17.51
C LYS A 188 29.32 21.09 -15.99
N CYS A 189 28.32 20.36 -15.49
CA CYS A 189 27.92 20.29 -14.08
C CYS A 189 27.31 18.90 -13.78
N PRO A 190 28.15 17.93 -13.40
CA PRO A 190 27.68 16.60 -13.03
C PRO A 190 26.73 16.61 -11.82
N MET A 191 26.76 17.66 -10.99
CA MET A 191 25.88 17.82 -9.82
C MET A 191 24.62 18.68 -10.08
N LEU A 192 24.16 18.80 -11.34
CA LEU A 192 23.00 19.63 -11.71
C LEU A 192 21.76 19.40 -10.80
N LEU A 193 21.47 18.15 -10.44
CA LEU A 193 20.35 17.84 -9.53
C LEU A 193 20.53 18.45 -8.13
N THR A 194 21.75 18.47 -7.61
CA THR A 194 22.06 19.13 -6.33
C THR A 194 21.83 20.64 -6.44
N HIS A 195 22.19 21.24 -7.58
CA HIS A 195 21.97 22.67 -7.82
C HIS A 195 20.47 23.00 -7.85
N LEU A 196 19.67 22.19 -8.54
CA LEU A 196 18.21 22.33 -8.59
C LEU A 196 17.58 22.14 -7.20
N LYS A 197 18.00 21.11 -6.46
CA LYS A 197 17.52 20.84 -5.09
C LYS A 197 17.78 22.04 -4.16
N LEU A 198 18.99 22.57 -4.17
CA LEU A 198 19.32 23.71 -3.32
C LEU A 198 18.59 25.00 -3.77
N SER A 199 18.33 25.15 -5.07
CA SER A 199 17.44 26.19 -5.59
C SER A 199 16.05 26.08 -4.97
N ILE A 200 15.46 24.89 -4.93
CA ILE A 200 14.15 24.64 -4.31
C ILE A 200 14.16 25.01 -2.82
N ARG A 201 15.20 24.62 -2.07
CA ARG A 201 15.36 25.02 -0.66
C ARG A 201 15.40 26.53 -0.48
N SER A 202 16.14 27.23 -1.34
CA SER A 202 16.18 28.70 -1.34
C SER A 202 14.80 29.32 -1.59
N LEU A 203 14.06 28.80 -2.56
CA LEU A 203 12.70 29.25 -2.87
C LEU A 203 11.73 29.05 -1.69
N VAL A 204 11.79 27.89 -1.03
CA VAL A 204 10.98 27.62 0.17
C VAL A 204 11.28 28.62 1.26
N LYS A 205 12.55 28.96 1.49
CA LYS A 205 12.94 29.98 2.46
C LYS A 205 12.44 31.37 2.07
N LYS A 206 12.60 31.75 0.80
CA LYS A 206 12.19 33.06 0.25
C LYS A 206 10.67 33.27 0.32
N HIS A 207 9.88 32.23 0.05
CA HIS A 207 8.42 32.31 -0.05
C HIS A 207 7.69 31.56 1.06
N ASN A 208 8.33 31.35 2.21
CA ASN A 208 7.78 30.58 3.33
C ASN A 208 6.38 31.08 3.77
N LYS A 209 6.19 32.40 3.84
CA LYS A 209 4.89 33.01 4.21
C LYS A 209 3.76 32.64 3.24
N ALA A 210 4.03 32.68 1.94
CA ALA A 210 3.03 32.36 0.91
C ALA A 210 2.64 30.87 0.96
N LEU A 211 3.64 30.00 1.07
CA LEU A 211 3.44 28.55 1.22
C LEU A 211 2.71 28.19 2.52
N SER A 212 2.99 28.92 3.61
CA SER A 212 2.28 28.76 4.90
C SER A 212 0.81 29.15 4.77
N ALA A 213 0.52 30.32 4.17
CA ALA A 213 -0.84 30.77 3.92
C ALA A 213 -1.61 29.77 3.05
N TYR A 214 -0.99 29.23 2.00
CA TYR A 214 -1.57 28.17 1.17
C TYR A 214 -1.93 26.93 1.99
N CYS A 215 -1.02 26.42 2.83
CA CYS A 215 -1.29 25.25 3.66
C CYS A 215 -2.51 25.47 4.58
N THR A 216 -2.61 26.65 5.20
CA THR A 216 -3.73 27.00 6.08
C THR A 216 -5.04 27.13 5.32
N CYS A 217 -5.05 27.86 4.19
CA CYS A 217 -6.25 28.04 3.37
C CYS A 217 -6.74 26.69 2.83
N HIS A 218 -5.83 25.87 2.30
CA HIS A 218 -6.20 24.59 1.73
C HIS A 218 -6.69 23.59 2.79
N LYS A 219 -6.15 23.62 4.03
CA LYS A 219 -6.70 22.85 5.14
C LYS A 219 -8.16 23.24 5.40
N LYS A 220 -8.45 24.54 5.43
CA LYS A 220 -9.82 25.07 5.64
C LYS A 220 -10.77 24.64 4.51
N GLU A 221 -10.35 24.77 3.25
CA GLU A 221 -11.13 24.30 2.09
C GLU A 221 -11.48 22.81 2.19
N LEU A 222 -10.51 21.97 2.58
CA LEU A 222 -10.74 20.54 2.73
C LEU A 222 -11.72 20.23 3.87
N LEU A 223 -11.62 20.94 4.99
CA LEU A 223 -12.56 20.81 6.12
C LEU A 223 -14.00 21.18 5.71
N GLU A 224 -14.16 22.25 4.92
CA GLU A 224 -15.46 22.65 4.36
C GLU A 224 -16.00 21.59 3.39
N GLN A 225 -15.16 21.07 2.48
CA GLN A 225 -15.52 20.00 1.53
C GLN A 225 -15.97 18.72 2.22
N THR A 226 -15.36 18.36 3.37
CA THR A 226 -15.73 17.17 4.14
C THR A 226 -16.81 17.43 5.19
N SER A 227 -17.30 18.68 5.31
CA SER A 227 -18.27 19.08 6.35
C SER A 227 -17.80 18.73 7.77
N THR A 228 -16.51 18.95 8.06
CA THR A 228 -15.89 18.68 9.36
C THR A 228 -15.15 19.91 9.89
N THR A 229 -14.79 19.89 11.17
CA THR A 229 -13.99 20.94 11.83
C THR A 229 -12.59 20.41 12.23
N GLU A 230 -11.70 21.30 12.69
CA GLU A 230 -10.37 20.88 13.16
C GLU A 230 -10.45 19.89 14.34
N GLU A 231 -11.49 20.00 15.16
CA GLU A 231 -11.71 19.15 16.33
C GLU A 231 -12.31 17.79 15.96
N THR A 232 -13.12 17.73 14.90
CA THR A 232 -13.98 16.57 14.59
C THR A 232 -13.46 15.70 13.45
N PHE A 233 -12.62 16.24 12.55
CA PHE A 233 -12.22 15.50 11.35
C PHE A 233 -11.42 14.22 11.66
N ARG A 234 -10.64 14.19 12.75
CA ARG A 234 -9.84 13.03 13.15
C ARG A 234 -10.72 11.86 13.59
N GLU A 235 -11.73 12.13 14.40
CA GLU A 235 -12.70 11.12 14.83
C GLU A 235 -13.50 10.61 13.63
N ALA A 236 -13.99 11.52 12.77
CA ALA A 236 -14.68 11.16 11.54
C ALA A 236 -13.82 10.28 10.62
N TYR A 237 -12.53 10.58 10.49
CA TYR A 237 -11.57 9.76 9.74
C TYR A 237 -11.48 8.36 10.33
N LEU A 238 -11.22 8.23 11.63
CA LEU A 238 -11.04 6.94 12.29
C LEU A 238 -12.31 6.08 12.22
N GLN A 239 -13.48 6.68 12.45
CA GLN A 239 -14.77 5.99 12.37
C GLN A 239 -15.04 5.46 10.97
N LYS A 240 -14.92 6.31 9.94
CA LYS A 240 -15.15 5.89 8.54
C LYS A 240 -14.11 4.89 8.06
N LYS A 241 -12.86 5.02 8.51
CA LYS A 241 -11.79 4.07 8.20
C LYS A 241 -12.08 2.69 8.80
N SER A 242 -12.52 2.64 10.06
CA SER A 242 -12.94 1.41 10.72
C SER A 242 -14.14 0.77 10.01
N GLN A 243 -15.16 1.57 9.69
CA GLN A 243 -16.32 1.13 8.92
C GLN A 243 -15.92 0.56 7.55
N LEU A 244 -15.00 1.22 6.85
CA LEU A 244 -14.50 0.76 5.54
C LEU A 244 -13.75 -0.57 5.65
N THR A 245 -12.92 -0.73 6.69
CA THR A 245 -12.19 -1.98 6.94
C THR A 245 -13.17 -3.14 7.15
N VAL A 246 -14.19 -2.96 7.99
CA VAL A 246 -15.22 -3.99 8.22
C VAL A 246 -16.01 -4.27 6.94
N MET A 247 -16.44 -3.23 6.22
CA MET A 247 -17.25 -3.38 5.01
C MET A 247 -16.50 -4.10 3.87
N LYS A 248 -15.20 -3.84 3.70
CA LYS A 248 -14.37 -4.55 2.72
C LYS A 248 -14.16 -6.02 3.10
N ARG A 249 -13.98 -6.29 4.39
CA ARG A 249 -13.80 -7.64 4.92
C ARG A 249 -15.07 -8.47 4.77
N GLN A 250 -16.22 -7.84 5.01
CA GLN A 250 -17.57 -8.43 4.87
C GLN A 250 -18.17 -8.20 3.48
N ASP A 251 -17.32 -8.10 2.44
CA ASP A 251 -17.81 -8.06 1.07
C ASP A 251 -18.11 -9.48 0.57
N ALA A 252 -19.40 -9.80 0.44
CA ALA A 252 -19.87 -11.12 0.04
C ALA A 252 -19.24 -11.60 -1.29
N TYR A 253 -19.14 -10.70 -2.27
CA TYR A 253 -18.54 -11.00 -3.57
C TYR A 253 -17.07 -11.39 -3.44
N THR A 254 -16.26 -10.55 -2.78
CA THR A 254 -14.83 -10.82 -2.57
C THR A 254 -14.59 -12.11 -1.79
N LEU A 255 -15.41 -12.37 -0.75
CA LEU A 255 -15.29 -13.61 0.04
C LEU A 255 -15.56 -14.85 -0.82
N VAL A 256 -16.68 -14.90 -1.56
CA VAL A 256 -17.02 -16.05 -2.41
C VAL A 256 -16.02 -16.21 -3.56
N GLU A 257 -15.55 -15.13 -4.17
CA GLU A 257 -14.52 -15.15 -5.21
C GLU A 257 -13.21 -15.76 -4.71
N SER A 258 -12.80 -15.51 -3.46
CA SER A 258 -11.58 -16.08 -2.90
C SER A 258 -11.59 -17.62 -2.87
N PHE A 259 -12.75 -18.24 -2.62
CA PHE A 259 -12.92 -19.69 -2.70
C PHE A 259 -12.96 -20.18 -4.15
N LYS A 260 -13.68 -19.47 -5.04
CA LYS A 260 -13.77 -19.84 -6.46
C LYS A 260 -12.42 -19.81 -7.17
N ASN A 261 -11.58 -18.85 -6.81
CA ASN A 261 -10.24 -18.65 -7.37
C ASN A 261 -9.18 -19.53 -6.71
N LYS A 262 -9.58 -20.33 -5.69
CA LYS A 262 -8.69 -21.23 -4.92
C LYS A 262 -7.64 -20.48 -4.10
N ASP A 263 -7.86 -19.19 -3.82
CA ASP A 263 -7.10 -18.45 -2.81
C ASP A 263 -7.39 -19.02 -1.41
N GLU A 264 -8.62 -19.52 -1.23
CA GLU A 264 -9.07 -20.22 -0.03
C GLU A 264 -9.57 -21.62 -0.39
N ASN A 265 -9.23 -22.60 0.45
CA ASN A 265 -9.70 -23.96 0.28
C ASN A 265 -10.93 -24.22 1.14
N ILE A 266 -12.10 -24.40 0.51
CA ILE A 266 -13.37 -24.64 1.23
C ILE A 266 -13.31 -25.82 2.20
N SER A 267 -12.52 -26.88 1.89
CA SER A 267 -12.42 -28.04 2.78
C SER A 267 -11.89 -27.70 4.15
N ASP A 268 -11.09 -26.63 4.27
CA ASP A 268 -10.48 -26.18 5.52
C ASP A 268 -11.49 -25.50 6.45
N TYR A 269 -12.63 -25.06 5.92
CA TYR A 269 -13.66 -24.32 6.64
C TYR A 269 -14.88 -25.16 7.01
N LEU A 270 -15.09 -26.32 6.39
CA LEU A 270 -16.23 -27.21 6.63
C LEU A 270 -16.28 -27.69 8.09
N GLU A 271 -17.48 -27.78 8.67
CA GLU A 271 -17.68 -28.24 10.06
C GLU A 271 -17.18 -29.68 10.32
N THR A 272 -17.12 -30.49 9.26
CA THR A 272 -16.55 -31.85 9.29
C THR A 272 -15.03 -31.86 9.38
N ASN A 273 -14.36 -30.73 9.16
CA ASN A 273 -12.92 -30.62 9.24
C ASN A 273 -12.44 -30.55 10.70
N THR A 274 -11.71 -31.58 11.12
CA THR A 274 -11.16 -31.67 12.48
C THR A 274 -10.20 -30.53 12.82
N ASN A 275 -9.41 -30.03 11.85
CA ASN A 275 -8.47 -28.94 12.10
C ASN A 275 -9.20 -27.61 12.34
N ARG A 276 -10.29 -27.34 11.62
CA ARG A 276 -11.17 -26.18 11.91
C ARG A 276 -11.64 -26.18 13.35
N ASN A 277 -12.21 -27.30 13.80
CA ASN A 277 -12.79 -27.38 15.13
C ASN A 277 -11.70 -27.29 16.21
N LYS A 278 -10.55 -27.92 16.02
CA LYS A 278 -9.38 -27.75 16.90
C LYS A 278 -8.95 -26.29 17.05
N LYS A 279 -8.92 -25.53 15.95
CA LYS A 279 -8.55 -24.10 15.97
C LYS A 279 -9.56 -23.28 16.78
N LEU A 280 -10.86 -23.48 16.55
CA LEU A 280 -11.90 -22.81 17.33
C LEU A 280 -11.81 -23.16 18.82
N ASP A 281 -11.63 -24.44 19.14
CA ASP A 281 -11.56 -24.93 20.51
C ASP A 281 -10.30 -24.46 21.25
N SER A 282 -9.20 -24.20 20.53
CA SER A 282 -7.91 -23.83 21.13
C SER A 282 -7.95 -22.57 22.00
N PHE A 283 -8.88 -21.66 21.70
CA PHE A 283 -9.04 -20.38 22.40
C PHE A 283 -10.14 -20.39 23.47
N VAL A 284 -10.87 -21.50 23.60
CA VAL A 284 -11.95 -21.64 24.60
C VAL A 284 -11.34 -22.06 25.95
N VAL A 285 -11.71 -21.36 27.02
CA VAL A 285 -11.17 -21.59 28.37
C VAL A 285 -11.67 -22.90 28.98
N THR A 286 -12.94 -23.22 28.77
CA THR A 286 -13.60 -24.43 29.30
C THR A 286 -14.52 -25.04 28.26
N GLY A 287 -14.37 -26.34 27.98
CA GLY A 287 -15.22 -27.05 27.02
C GLY A 287 -14.72 -26.91 25.58
N SER A 288 -15.66 -26.75 24.64
CA SER A 288 -15.40 -26.55 23.21
C SER A 288 -16.28 -25.46 22.64
N PHE A 289 -15.91 -24.91 21.49
CA PHE A 289 -16.68 -23.84 20.83
C PHE A 289 -18.13 -24.28 20.56
N ALA A 290 -18.32 -25.54 20.14
CA ALA A 290 -19.65 -26.09 19.86
C ALA A 290 -20.57 -26.19 21.09
N THR A 291 -20.02 -26.13 22.30
CA THR A 291 -20.81 -26.16 23.56
C THR A 291 -21.25 -24.79 24.05
N LEU A 292 -20.75 -23.72 23.43
CA LEU A 292 -21.13 -22.34 23.76
C LEU A 292 -22.54 -22.03 23.24
N SER A 293 -23.31 -21.26 24.01
CA SER A 293 -24.58 -20.68 23.55
C SER A 293 -24.36 -19.63 22.44
N GLU A 294 -25.40 -19.32 21.66
CA GLU A 294 -25.30 -18.31 20.59
C GLU A 294 -24.73 -16.95 21.06
N PRO A 295 -25.15 -16.36 22.21
CA PRO A 295 -24.55 -15.12 22.71
C PRO A 295 -23.08 -15.28 23.09
N GLU A 296 -22.67 -16.45 23.58
CA GLU A 296 -21.28 -16.74 23.93
C GLU A 296 -20.41 -16.94 22.69
N GLN A 297 -20.95 -17.56 21.63
CA GLN A 297 -20.27 -17.67 20.34
C GLN A 297 -20.06 -16.31 19.70
N GLU A 298 -21.06 -15.42 19.72
CA GLU A 298 -20.92 -14.05 19.24
C GLU A 298 -19.82 -13.31 20.02
N LYS A 299 -19.86 -13.39 21.35
CA LYS A 299 -18.83 -12.77 22.19
C LYS A 299 -17.44 -13.36 21.93
N TYR A 300 -17.34 -14.67 21.73
CA TYR A 300 -16.10 -15.34 21.34
C TYR A 300 -15.54 -14.73 20.06
N PHE A 301 -16.36 -14.60 19.00
CA PHE A 301 -15.91 -14.01 17.75
C PHE A 301 -15.44 -12.58 17.93
N GLN A 302 -16.19 -11.73 18.65
CA GLN A 302 -15.77 -10.35 18.93
C GLN A 302 -14.39 -10.31 19.62
N ASN A 303 -14.18 -11.17 20.62
CA ASN A 303 -12.92 -11.28 21.34
C ASN A 303 -11.77 -11.75 20.41
N MET A 304 -12.04 -12.70 19.50
CA MET A 304 -11.06 -13.13 18.49
C MET A 304 -10.71 -12.01 17.50
N MET A 305 -11.69 -11.20 17.08
CA MET A 305 -11.42 -10.04 16.21
C MET A 305 -10.55 -9.00 16.90
N GLU A 306 -10.80 -8.73 18.19
CA GLU A 306 -9.98 -7.82 18.99
C GLU A 306 -8.57 -8.37 19.18
N LEU A 307 -8.43 -9.68 19.44
CA LEU A 307 -7.14 -10.34 19.53
C LEU A 307 -6.36 -10.26 18.21
N ASN A 308 -7.01 -10.55 17.08
CA ASN A 308 -6.38 -10.52 15.76
C ASN A 308 -5.82 -9.13 15.44
N ARG A 309 -6.62 -8.07 15.68
CA ARG A 309 -6.17 -6.67 15.50
C ARG A 309 -5.01 -6.30 16.42
N THR A 310 -5.06 -6.75 17.67
CA THR A 310 -3.99 -6.48 18.65
C THR A 310 -2.69 -7.21 18.27
N LEU A 311 -2.80 -8.44 17.74
CA LEU A 311 -1.67 -9.22 17.24
C LEU A 311 -1.02 -8.58 16.01
N GLU A 312 -1.82 -8.15 15.03
CA GLU A 312 -1.34 -7.42 13.84
C GLU A 312 -0.56 -6.15 14.23
N GLU A 313 -1.08 -5.40 15.19
CA GLU A 313 -0.40 -4.22 15.71
C GLU A 313 0.92 -4.59 16.38
N TRP A 314 0.96 -5.64 17.22
CA TRP A 314 2.20 -6.09 17.84
C TRP A 314 3.24 -6.53 16.81
N MET A 315 2.88 -7.39 15.86
CA MET A 315 3.79 -7.81 14.79
C MET A 315 4.36 -6.62 14.02
N THR A 316 3.55 -5.57 13.81
CA THR A 316 3.99 -4.34 13.14
C THR A 316 4.91 -3.49 14.01
N ILE A 317 4.65 -3.40 15.33
CA ILE A 317 5.56 -2.74 16.30
C ILE A 317 6.92 -3.43 16.31
N ASP A 318 6.93 -4.78 16.33
CA ASP A 318 8.16 -5.56 16.34
C ASP A 318 8.97 -5.35 15.05
N HIS A 319 8.31 -5.43 13.89
CA HIS A 319 8.91 -5.19 12.58
C HIS A 319 9.54 -3.80 12.44
N PHE A 320 8.93 -2.76 13.02
CA PHE A 320 9.44 -1.38 12.98
C PHE A 320 10.12 -0.92 14.28
N ARG A 321 10.54 -1.84 15.15
CA ARG A 321 11.13 -1.52 16.47
C ARG A 321 12.33 -0.58 16.37
N PHE A 322 13.18 -0.77 15.37
CA PHE A 322 14.37 0.06 15.14
C PHE A 322 14.04 1.57 14.97
N ILE A 323 12.85 1.91 14.46
CA ILE A 323 12.40 3.31 14.34
C ILE A 323 12.13 3.89 15.75
N LEU A 324 11.46 3.13 16.63
CA LEU A 324 11.20 3.56 18.00
C LEU A 324 12.50 3.78 18.78
N GLU A 325 13.45 2.88 18.61
CA GLU A 325 14.76 2.95 19.25
C GLU A 325 15.54 4.21 18.81
N ASP A 326 15.56 4.52 17.51
CA ASP A 326 16.23 5.72 17.01
C ASP A 326 15.54 7.01 17.47
N VAL A 327 14.20 7.07 17.45
CA VAL A 327 13.43 8.22 17.97
C VAL A 327 13.70 8.44 19.45
N LYS A 328 13.70 7.36 20.25
CA LYS A 328 14.02 7.41 21.68
C LYS A 328 15.42 7.96 21.93
N LYS A 329 16.41 7.46 21.18
CA LYS A 329 17.79 7.96 21.25
C LYS A 329 17.87 9.44 20.91
N ARG A 330 17.22 9.90 19.84
CA ARG A 330 17.20 11.32 19.45
C ARG A 330 16.55 12.21 20.49
N MET A 331 15.45 11.77 21.10
CA MET A 331 14.78 12.47 22.19
C MET A 331 15.74 12.66 23.40
N GLU A 332 16.53 11.65 23.73
CA GLU A 332 17.52 11.71 24.81
C GLU A 332 18.71 12.62 24.45
N ASP A 333 19.24 12.48 23.23
CA ASP A 333 20.39 13.24 22.72
C ASP A 333 20.09 14.74 22.56
N ALA A 334 18.83 15.12 22.29
CA ALA A 334 18.42 16.51 22.08
C ALA A 334 18.85 17.46 23.21
N LYS A 335 18.97 16.95 24.45
CA LYS A 335 19.43 17.74 25.61
C LYS A 335 20.88 18.20 25.47
N ASN A 336 21.71 17.43 24.78
CA ASN A 336 23.13 17.69 24.58
C ASN A 336 23.40 18.59 23.36
N HIS A 337 22.42 18.74 22.46
CA HIS A 337 22.58 19.39 21.15
C HIS A 337 21.74 20.67 20.96
N LYS A 338 21.39 21.36 22.06
CA LYS A 338 20.47 22.53 22.05
C LYS A 338 20.86 23.67 21.10
N ASN A 339 22.16 23.83 20.78
CA ASN A 339 22.67 24.93 19.94
C ASN A 339 23.01 24.51 18.50
N ASP A 340 22.90 23.22 18.16
CA ASP A 340 23.44 22.70 16.90
C ASP A 340 22.71 23.28 15.69
N VAL A 341 21.38 23.37 15.75
CA VAL A 341 20.56 23.98 14.69
C VAL A 341 21.03 25.41 14.41
N LYS A 342 21.14 26.24 15.45
CA LYS A 342 21.56 27.64 15.33
C LYS A 342 22.98 27.79 14.80
N THR A 343 23.90 26.91 15.20
CA THR A 343 25.28 26.91 14.71
C THR A 343 25.32 26.58 13.22
N LYS A 344 24.64 25.49 12.81
CA LYS A 344 24.58 25.07 11.40
C LYS A 344 23.89 26.11 10.50
N GLU A 345 22.83 26.76 10.98
CA GLU A 345 22.18 27.85 10.24
C GLU A 345 23.11 29.04 9.97
N LYS A 346 23.97 29.40 10.95
CA LYS A 346 24.96 30.47 10.78
C LYS A 346 26.05 30.08 9.76
N GLU A 347 26.54 28.84 9.82
CA GLU A 347 27.51 28.31 8.85
C GLU A 347 26.94 28.35 7.44
N ILE A 348 25.72 27.84 7.25
CA ILE A 348 25.01 27.87 5.99
C ILE A 348 24.84 29.31 5.52
N ALA A 349 24.37 30.24 6.36
CA ALA A 349 24.18 31.63 5.97
C ALA A 349 25.48 32.31 5.47
N LYS A 350 26.64 31.94 6.03
CA LYS A 350 27.95 32.42 5.56
C LYS A 350 28.29 31.88 4.18
N LEU A 351 28.11 30.57 3.97
CA LEU A 351 28.34 29.90 2.68
C LEU A 351 27.39 30.42 1.59
N GLU A 352 26.11 30.54 1.91
CA GLU A 352 25.05 31.14 1.10
C GLU A 352 25.43 32.54 0.59
N LYS A 353 25.89 33.40 1.50
CA LYS A 353 26.31 34.77 1.18
C LYS A 353 27.56 34.78 0.28
N ASN A 354 28.50 33.87 0.49
CA ASN A 354 29.70 33.76 -0.34
C ASN A 354 29.33 33.33 -1.77
N ARG A 355 28.55 32.26 -1.87
CA ARG A 355 28.07 31.71 -3.14
C ARG A 355 27.28 32.75 -3.95
N ALA A 356 26.35 33.47 -3.31
CA ALA A 356 25.58 34.52 -3.98
C ALA A 356 26.46 35.66 -4.54
N LYS A 357 27.55 36.02 -3.85
CA LYS A 357 28.53 37.02 -4.36
C LYS A 357 29.24 36.51 -5.61
N ILE A 358 29.65 35.24 -5.63
CA ILE A 358 30.37 34.64 -6.76
C ILE A 358 29.46 34.55 -7.98
N VAL A 359 28.22 34.07 -7.82
CA VAL A 359 27.23 33.99 -8.93
C VAL A 359 26.94 35.38 -9.51
N LYS A 360 26.70 36.40 -8.67
CA LYS A 360 26.48 37.78 -9.14
C LYS A 360 27.67 38.34 -9.92
N LYS A 361 28.90 38.03 -9.48
CA LYS A 361 30.12 38.48 -10.13
C LYS A 361 30.31 37.80 -11.50
N TYR A 362 30.00 36.51 -11.58
CA TYR A 362 29.98 35.77 -12.84
C TYR A 362 28.99 36.39 -13.84
N ASP A 363 27.76 36.66 -13.40
CA ASP A 363 26.71 37.29 -14.23
C ASP A 363 27.11 38.68 -14.72
N TRP A 364 27.75 39.47 -13.87
CA TRP A 364 28.26 40.79 -14.24
C TRP A 364 29.32 40.71 -15.34
N TRP A 365 30.25 39.75 -15.26
CA TRP A 365 31.25 39.54 -16.32
C TRP A 365 30.63 39.18 -17.67
N ASN A 366 29.57 38.36 -17.66
CA ASN A 366 28.83 38.01 -18.89
C ASN A 366 28.12 39.21 -19.54
N LYS A 367 27.77 40.26 -18.77
CA LYS A 367 27.08 41.44 -19.29
C LYS A 367 28.02 42.54 -19.78
N VAL A 368 29.23 42.67 -19.22
CA VAL A 368 30.08 43.87 -19.37
C VAL A 368 31.36 43.62 -20.18
N SER A 369 31.74 42.37 -20.40
CA SER A 369 33.05 42.05 -21.00
C SER A 369 33.17 42.36 -22.49
N LYS A 370 34.13 43.21 -22.86
CA LYS A 370 34.61 43.41 -24.25
C LYS A 370 35.87 42.59 -24.59
N ASN A 371 36.45 41.86 -23.61
CA ASN A 371 37.75 41.17 -23.77
C ASN A 371 37.60 39.69 -23.36
N LYS A 372 37.31 38.82 -24.34
CA LYS A 372 36.81 37.45 -24.12
C LYS A 372 37.82 36.53 -23.39
N GLU A 373 39.06 36.46 -23.86
CA GLU A 373 40.03 35.44 -23.45
C GLU A 373 40.50 35.56 -21.97
N LYS A 374 40.78 36.78 -21.48
CA LYS A 374 41.18 37.00 -20.07
C LYS A 374 40.03 36.78 -19.08
N ILE A 375 38.80 36.78 -19.57
CA ILE A 375 37.58 36.64 -18.77
C ILE A 375 37.12 35.18 -18.72
N GLU A 376 37.32 34.42 -19.80
CA GLU A 376 37.08 32.97 -19.85
C GLU A 376 37.84 32.21 -18.74
N ASN A 377 39.15 32.45 -18.57
CA ASN A 377 39.93 31.80 -17.50
C ASN A 377 39.43 32.16 -16.09
N LYS A 378 38.98 33.41 -15.88
CA LYS A 378 38.42 33.84 -14.59
C LYS A 378 37.03 33.26 -14.36
N GLN A 379 36.26 33.05 -15.41
CA GLN A 379 34.93 32.43 -15.35
C GLN A 379 35.03 30.95 -15.03
N ALA A 380 35.93 30.21 -15.69
CA ALA A 380 36.19 28.81 -15.40
C ALA A 380 36.55 28.59 -13.93
N ALA A 381 37.47 29.40 -13.38
CA ALA A 381 37.82 29.33 -11.96
C ALA A 381 36.62 29.58 -11.02
N ARG A 382 35.71 30.50 -11.37
CA ARG A 382 34.51 30.75 -10.55
C ARG A 382 33.47 29.65 -10.65
N LEU A 383 33.37 28.96 -11.78
CA LEU A 383 32.48 27.80 -11.92
C LEU A 383 32.94 26.67 -10.99
N VAL A 384 34.25 26.43 -10.86
CA VAL A 384 34.81 25.47 -9.90
C VAL A 384 34.51 25.89 -8.46
N GLU A 385 34.75 27.16 -8.09
CA GLU A 385 34.42 27.66 -6.74
C GLU A 385 32.92 27.54 -6.42
N ILE A 386 32.03 27.71 -7.41
CA ILE A 386 30.59 27.51 -7.23
C ILE A 386 30.32 26.04 -6.92
N GLU A 387 30.86 25.10 -7.71
CA GLU A 387 30.65 23.66 -7.52
C GLU A 387 31.09 23.21 -6.12
N GLU A 388 32.27 23.65 -5.67
CA GLU A 388 32.78 23.35 -4.32
C GLU A 388 31.85 23.89 -3.23
N LEU A 389 31.35 25.12 -3.38
CA LEU A 389 30.40 25.72 -2.43
C LEU A 389 29.05 25.01 -2.44
N ILE A 390 28.58 24.54 -3.61
CA ILE A 390 27.36 23.75 -3.72
C ILE A 390 27.50 22.43 -2.97
N GLN A 391 28.61 21.73 -3.14
CA GLN A 391 28.88 20.48 -2.42
C GLN A 391 28.93 20.72 -0.89
N GLN A 392 29.63 21.76 -0.44
CA GLN A 392 29.67 22.12 0.99
C GLN A 392 28.29 22.48 1.53
N LEU A 393 27.51 23.28 0.80
CA LEU A 393 26.14 23.64 1.18
C LEU A 393 25.26 22.40 1.25
N ASN A 394 25.39 21.46 0.30
CA ASN A 394 24.65 20.22 0.29
C ASN A 394 24.86 19.41 1.58
N THR A 395 26.12 19.17 1.95
CA THR A 395 26.48 18.47 3.18
C THR A 395 25.95 19.20 4.42
N LYS A 396 26.13 20.53 4.49
CA LYS A 396 25.68 21.33 5.63
C LYS A 396 24.16 21.35 5.79
N TYR A 397 23.42 21.33 4.68
CA TYR A 397 21.97 21.22 4.72
C TYR A 397 21.50 19.85 5.22
N ARG A 398 22.18 18.74 4.86
CA ARG A 398 21.88 17.41 5.43
C ARG A 398 22.14 17.37 6.93
N GLU A 399 23.28 17.91 7.38
CA GLU A 399 23.58 18.05 8.81
C GLU A 399 22.55 18.91 9.56
N LEU A 400 22.04 19.97 8.92
CA LEU A 400 21.00 20.82 9.51
C LEU A 400 19.69 20.06 9.65
N ASP A 401 19.29 19.30 8.63
CA ASP A 401 18.04 18.52 8.67
C ASP A 401 18.09 17.48 9.80
N ASP A 402 19.20 16.76 9.94
CA ASP A 402 19.39 15.79 11.04
C ASP A 402 19.35 16.47 12.42
N ALA A 403 20.04 17.60 12.58
CA ALA A 403 20.01 18.38 13.82
C ALA A 403 18.60 18.91 14.15
N LYS A 404 17.82 19.30 13.12
CA LYS A 404 16.42 19.73 13.29
C LYS A 404 15.53 18.59 13.77
N ILE A 405 15.71 17.38 13.23
CA ILE A 405 14.94 16.20 13.66
C ILE A 405 15.24 15.92 15.13
N THR A 406 16.51 15.83 15.52
CA THR A 406 16.91 15.60 16.91
C THR A 406 16.37 16.70 17.84
N SER A 407 16.52 17.97 17.46
CA SER A 407 15.99 19.08 18.25
C SER A 407 14.46 19.04 18.38
N ARG A 408 13.72 18.64 17.35
CA ARG A 408 12.25 18.50 17.40
C ARG A 408 11.83 17.30 18.24
N ALA A 409 12.54 16.17 18.16
CA ALA A 409 12.26 15.00 18.99
C ALA A 409 12.24 15.36 20.48
N GLY A 410 13.29 16.03 20.97
CA GLY A 410 13.35 16.47 22.37
C GLY A 410 12.43 17.64 22.75
N ALA A 411 11.85 18.34 21.77
CA ALA A 411 10.89 19.42 22.02
C ALA A 411 9.44 18.94 22.03
N CYS A 412 9.15 17.85 21.31
CA CYS A 412 7.79 17.36 21.08
C CYS A 412 7.49 16.03 21.77
N LEU A 413 8.51 15.28 22.17
CA LEU A 413 8.36 13.98 22.84
C LEU A 413 9.00 14.01 24.23
N ASP A 414 8.43 13.25 25.13
CA ASP A 414 8.95 13.02 26.47
C ASP A 414 8.69 11.58 26.93
N LYS A 415 8.97 11.29 28.21
CA LYS A 415 8.83 9.94 28.76
C LYS A 415 7.38 9.42 28.81
N SER A 416 6.40 10.33 28.76
CA SER A 416 4.97 10.02 28.72
C SER A 416 4.43 9.86 27.30
N SER A 417 5.20 10.24 26.28
CA SER A 417 4.83 10.00 24.88
C SER A 417 4.64 8.51 24.61
N THR A 418 3.63 8.21 23.81
CA THR A 418 3.25 6.85 23.44
C THR A 418 4.11 6.34 22.27
N LEU A 419 4.05 5.04 21.98
CA LEU A 419 4.69 4.50 20.76
C LEU A 419 4.08 5.12 19.50
N TYR A 420 2.79 5.42 19.52
CA TYR A 420 2.10 6.08 18.41
C TYR A 420 2.69 7.47 18.15
N ASP A 421 2.93 8.27 19.19
CA ASP A 421 3.53 9.61 19.05
C ASP A 421 4.93 9.53 18.43
N ALA A 422 5.73 8.55 18.87
CA ALA A 422 7.07 8.32 18.34
C ALA A 422 7.06 7.92 16.86
N PHE A 423 6.15 7.03 16.47
CA PHE A 423 6.02 6.64 15.07
C PHE A 423 5.42 7.75 14.19
N ASP A 424 4.40 8.49 14.65
CA ASP A 424 3.86 9.63 13.89
C ASP A 424 4.92 10.73 13.73
N PHE A 425 5.74 10.95 14.76
CA PHE A 425 6.94 11.79 14.68
C PHE A 425 7.88 11.31 13.56
N ALA A 426 8.30 10.04 13.57
CA ALA A 426 9.21 9.52 12.54
C ALA A 426 8.62 9.64 11.13
N LYS A 427 7.35 9.26 10.94
CA LYS A 427 6.62 9.39 9.66
C LYS A 427 6.64 10.81 9.11
N SER A 428 6.67 11.81 9.98
CA SER A 428 6.67 13.23 9.60
C SER A 428 7.89 13.61 8.76
N PHE A 429 9.01 12.92 8.97
CA PHE A 429 10.27 13.17 8.30
C PHE A 429 10.57 12.05 7.28
N TYR A 430 9.93 12.13 6.12
CA TYR A 430 10.01 11.10 5.05
C TYR A 430 11.42 10.60 4.77
N GLY A 431 12.37 11.52 4.52
CA GLY A 431 13.74 11.13 4.19
C GLY A 431 14.43 10.40 5.33
N TYR A 432 14.26 10.87 6.57
CA TYR A 432 14.81 10.21 7.75
C TYR A 432 14.26 8.81 7.96
N CYS A 433 12.94 8.65 7.93
CA CYS A 433 12.29 7.35 8.11
C CYS A 433 12.70 6.36 7.01
N LYS A 434 12.79 6.83 5.76
CA LYS A 434 13.19 6.01 4.63
C LYS A 434 14.65 5.55 4.71
N GLU A 435 15.57 6.42 5.15
CA GLU A 435 16.97 6.03 5.39
C GLU A 435 17.09 5.02 6.54
N LEU A 436 16.29 5.15 7.60
CA LEU A 436 16.28 4.16 8.68
C LEU A 436 15.86 2.78 8.17
N ILE A 437 14.79 2.71 7.37
CA ILE A 437 14.36 1.45 6.75
C ILE A 437 15.44 0.92 5.80
N ALA A 438 16.01 1.76 4.94
CA ALA A 438 17.08 1.37 4.02
C ALA A 438 18.36 0.89 4.72
N SER A 439 18.60 1.33 5.96
CA SER A 439 19.74 0.88 6.76
C SER A 439 19.59 -0.54 7.32
N GLN A 440 18.36 -1.07 7.34
CA GLN A 440 18.10 -2.46 7.72
C GLN A 440 18.38 -3.37 6.52
N LYS A 441 19.35 -4.28 6.67
CA LYS A 441 19.79 -5.16 5.57
C LYS A 441 18.62 -5.92 4.94
N ASP A 442 17.75 -6.48 5.78
CA ASP A 442 16.63 -7.33 5.36
C ASP A 442 15.51 -6.56 4.65
N LEU A 443 15.50 -5.22 4.73
CA LEU A 443 14.46 -4.36 4.14
C LEU A 443 14.98 -3.50 2.97
N SER A 444 16.27 -3.58 2.65
CA SER A 444 16.94 -2.65 1.73
C SER A 444 16.44 -2.73 0.27
N ASP A 445 15.95 -3.88 -0.17
CA ASP A 445 15.38 -4.07 -1.51
C ASP A 445 13.90 -3.68 -1.60
N THR A 446 13.20 -3.59 -0.47
CA THR A 446 11.74 -3.33 -0.39
C THR A 446 11.40 -2.01 0.29
N VAL A 447 12.36 -1.09 0.40
CA VAL A 447 12.23 0.18 1.16
C VAL A 447 10.96 0.97 0.83
N ASN A 448 10.55 1.04 -0.44
CA ASN A 448 9.34 1.77 -0.81
C ASN A 448 8.07 1.07 -0.31
N GLU A 449 8.02 -0.26 -0.39
CA GLU A 449 6.90 -1.08 0.08
C GLU A 449 6.80 -1.02 1.62
N GLU A 450 7.94 -1.06 2.29
CA GLU A 450 8.03 -0.93 3.74
C GLU A 450 7.65 0.48 4.23
N MET A 451 8.06 1.53 3.51
CA MET A 451 7.58 2.90 3.79
C MET A 451 6.06 3.02 3.64
N ASP A 452 5.47 2.35 2.65
CA ASP A 452 4.02 2.32 2.44
C ASP A 452 3.33 1.51 3.53
N ARG A 453 3.88 0.36 3.94
CA ARG A 453 3.40 -0.46 5.06
C ARG A 453 3.40 0.34 6.35
N PHE A 454 4.52 0.99 6.67
CA PHE A 454 4.66 1.87 7.84
C PHE A 454 3.65 3.04 7.80
N THR A 455 3.52 3.70 6.65
CA THR A 455 2.57 4.82 6.49
C THR A 455 1.11 4.35 6.63
N LYS A 456 0.77 3.17 6.11
CA LYS A 456 -0.57 2.57 6.26
C LYS A 456 -0.86 2.26 7.71
N PHE A 457 0.10 1.67 8.43
CA PHE A 457 -0.01 1.35 9.85
C PHE A 457 -0.36 2.60 10.68
N ILE A 458 0.43 3.68 10.59
CA ILE A 458 0.18 4.90 11.38
C ILE A 458 -1.15 5.58 11.02
N LEU A 459 -1.61 5.43 9.79
CA LEU A 459 -2.88 5.99 9.35
C LEU A 459 -4.07 5.04 9.58
N ASP A 460 -3.87 3.89 10.22
CA ASP A 460 -4.97 2.97 10.50
C ASP A 460 -5.86 3.45 11.66
N SER A 461 -7.05 2.87 11.78
CA SER A 461 -7.98 3.16 12.87
C SER A 461 -7.67 2.41 14.16
N ASN A 462 -6.93 1.30 14.07
CA ASN A 462 -6.75 0.35 15.16
C ASN A 462 -5.36 0.50 15.78
N HIS A 463 -5.30 1.27 16.87
CA HIS A 463 -4.07 1.51 17.63
C HIS A 463 -4.34 1.27 19.11
N ILE A 464 -4.39 0.00 19.52
CA ILE A 464 -4.65 -0.41 20.90
C ILE A 464 -3.35 -0.36 21.70
N LEU A 465 -2.30 -1.02 21.22
CA LEU A 465 -1.01 -1.07 21.91
C LEU A 465 -0.27 0.26 21.79
N THR A 466 -0.10 0.78 20.58
CA THR A 466 0.74 1.94 20.32
C THR A 466 0.28 3.21 21.02
N LYS A 467 -1.03 3.39 21.22
CA LYS A 467 -1.60 4.54 21.95
C LYS A 467 -1.59 4.38 23.47
N ASN A 468 -1.41 3.17 23.99
CA ASN A 468 -1.48 2.89 25.43
C ASN A 468 -0.11 2.50 26.04
N LEU A 469 0.90 2.23 25.21
CA LEU A 469 2.25 1.93 25.66
C LEU A 469 3.16 3.16 25.52
N ASN A 470 3.86 3.51 26.62
CA ASN A 470 4.81 4.63 26.68
C ASN A 470 6.18 4.30 26.05
N LEU A 471 6.75 5.20 25.26
CA LEU A 471 8.05 5.07 24.60
C LEU A 471 9.22 4.78 25.57
N ALA A 472 9.19 5.36 26.77
CA ALA A 472 10.29 5.25 27.72
C ALA A 472 10.36 3.87 28.41
N MET A 473 9.21 3.19 28.54
CA MET A 473 9.09 1.95 29.31
C MET A 473 9.49 0.75 28.46
N SER A 474 10.31 -0.13 29.05
CA SER A 474 10.54 -1.47 28.51
C SER A 474 9.33 -2.33 28.88
N TYR A 475 8.51 -2.68 27.90
CA TYR A 475 7.42 -3.63 28.10
C TYR A 475 7.83 -4.97 27.50
N ASP A 476 7.52 -6.04 28.22
CA ASP A 476 7.35 -7.32 27.57
C ASP A 476 5.97 -7.33 26.90
N VAL A 477 5.94 -7.10 25.59
CA VAL A 477 4.70 -7.08 24.81
C VAL A 477 4.01 -8.46 24.85
N LYS A 478 4.78 -9.56 25.00
CA LYS A 478 4.25 -10.92 25.17
C LYS A 478 3.45 -11.01 26.48
N GLU A 479 3.97 -10.47 27.58
CA GLU A 479 3.24 -10.42 28.86
C GLU A 479 1.97 -9.59 28.76
N LYS A 480 2.04 -8.41 28.11
CA LYS A 480 0.85 -7.57 27.91
C LYS A 480 -0.22 -8.24 27.05
N MET A 481 0.19 -9.04 26.07
CA MET A 481 -0.73 -9.84 25.26
C MET A 481 -1.42 -10.92 26.09
N LYS A 482 -0.69 -11.62 26.98
CA LYS A 482 -1.28 -12.62 27.90
C LYS A 482 -2.30 -12.00 28.87
N GLU A 483 -1.94 -10.87 29.47
CA GLU A 483 -2.85 -10.10 30.34
C GLU A 483 -4.13 -9.75 29.58
N LYS A 484 -4.00 -9.24 28.34
CA LYS A 484 -5.13 -8.88 27.49
C LYS A 484 -6.00 -10.09 27.12
N CYS A 485 -5.41 -11.22 26.75
CA CYS A 485 -6.14 -12.46 26.47
C CYS A 485 -6.93 -12.94 27.69
N THR A 486 -6.32 -12.85 28.87
CA THR A 486 -6.97 -13.22 30.14
C THR A 486 -8.20 -12.35 30.40
N LEU A 487 -8.10 -11.03 30.19
CA LEU A 487 -9.23 -10.09 30.31
C LEU A 487 -10.35 -10.37 29.29
N LEU A 488 -9.99 -10.84 28.10
CA LEU A 488 -10.93 -11.23 27.06
C LEU A 488 -11.47 -12.67 27.23
N ASN A 489 -11.11 -13.37 28.32
CA ASN A 489 -11.48 -14.78 28.54
C ASN A 489 -11.07 -15.67 27.36
N ILE A 490 -9.87 -15.45 26.83
CA ILE A 490 -9.25 -16.21 25.75
C ILE A 490 -8.17 -17.10 26.35
N LYS A 491 -8.25 -18.40 26.07
CA LYS A 491 -7.15 -19.32 26.38
C LYS A 491 -5.99 -19.05 25.43
N ILE A 492 -4.82 -18.76 25.99
CA ILE A 492 -3.57 -18.64 25.23
C ILE A 492 -2.41 -19.22 26.02
N GLU A 493 -1.54 -19.96 25.34
CA GLU A 493 -0.34 -20.58 25.91
C GLU A 493 0.93 -19.87 25.38
N ASP A 494 2.05 -20.04 26.08
CA ASP A 494 3.33 -19.41 25.72
C ASP A 494 3.79 -19.79 24.32
N SER A 495 3.52 -21.04 23.92
CA SER A 495 3.80 -21.59 22.59
C SER A 495 3.04 -20.87 21.48
N ASN A 496 1.79 -20.43 21.73
CA ASN A 496 1.03 -19.66 20.74
C ASN A 496 1.67 -18.30 20.45
N LEU A 497 2.34 -17.72 21.46
CA LEU A 497 2.99 -16.42 21.36
C LEU A 497 4.45 -16.51 20.89
N GLU A 498 4.96 -17.72 20.63
CA GLU A 498 6.27 -17.96 20.02
C GLU A 498 6.18 -18.09 18.50
N ASP A 499 5.06 -18.60 17.98
CA ASP A 499 4.77 -18.68 16.54
C ASP A 499 3.59 -17.77 16.16
N LEU A 500 3.89 -16.47 16.05
CA LEU A 500 2.89 -15.44 15.75
C LEU A 500 2.27 -15.60 14.37
N ASP A 501 3.00 -16.18 13.40
CA ASP A 501 2.51 -16.39 12.04
C ASP A 501 1.42 -17.48 12.01
N THR A 502 1.62 -18.57 12.74
CA THR A 502 0.60 -19.62 12.87
C THR A 502 -0.62 -19.10 13.63
N LEU A 503 -0.40 -18.39 14.76
CA LEU A 503 -1.49 -17.77 15.52
C LEU A 503 -2.31 -16.81 14.64
N LYS A 504 -1.64 -16.00 13.82
CA LYS A 504 -2.27 -15.07 12.90
C LYS A 504 -3.14 -15.78 11.87
N LYS A 505 -2.64 -16.84 11.24
CA LYS A 505 -3.41 -17.66 10.28
C LYS A 505 -4.66 -18.27 10.90
N ASP A 506 -4.56 -18.75 12.13
CA ASP A 506 -5.70 -19.34 12.84
C ASP A 506 -6.77 -18.28 13.15
N LEU A 507 -6.36 -17.09 13.59
CA LEU A 507 -7.27 -15.97 13.84
C LEU A 507 -7.91 -15.44 12.54
N ASP A 508 -7.18 -15.43 11.42
CA ASP A 508 -7.72 -15.03 10.11
C ASP A 508 -8.79 -16.01 9.59
N MET A 509 -8.57 -17.30 9.80
CA MET A 509 -9.56 -18.32 9.50
C MET A 509 -10.83 -18.13 10.35
N ILE A 510 -10.68 -17.92 11.66
CA ILE A 510 -11.81 -17.68 12.58
C ILE A 510 -12.56 -16.40 12.19
N GLN A 511 -11.83 -15.33 11.86
CA GLN A 511 -12.40 -14.07 11.40
C GLN A 511 -13.24 -14.28 10.13
N LYS A 512 -12.74 -15.07 9.17
CA LYS A 512 -13.47 -15.37 7.92
C LYS A 512 -14.72 -16.20 8.16
N ILE A 513 -14.68 -17.18 9.06
CA ILE A 513 -15.87 -17.93 9.50
C ILE A 513 -16.92 -16.96 10.04
N TYR A 514 -16.52 -16.03 10.91
CA TYR A 514 -17.43 -15.03 11.46
C TYR A 514 -18.06 -14.14 10.39
N ASP A 515 -17.26 -13.67 9.44
CA ASP A 515 -17.74 -12.80 8.36
C ASP A 515 -18.74 -13.51 7.43
N LEU A 516 -18.49 -14.78 7.10
CA LEU A 516 -19.43 -15.61 6.33
C LEU A 516 -20.76 -15.81 7.07
N THR A 517 -20.70 -16.14 8.37
CA THR A 517 -21.89 -16.30 9.22
C THR A 517 -22.69 -15.01 9.30
N THR A 518 -22.02 -13.87 9.49
CA THR A 518 -22.67 -12.54 9.58
C THR A 518 -23.40 -12.18 8.29
N LEU A 519 -22.89 -12.61 7.14
CA LEU A 519 -23.49 -12.38 5.83
C LEU A 519 -24.59 -13.41 5.48
N GLY A 520 -24.80 -14.43 6.32
CA GLY A 520 -25.75 -15.52 6.04
C GLY A 520 -25.32 -16.41 4.87
N ILE A 521 -24.03 -16.42 4.53
CA ILE A 521 -23.47 -17.27 3.46
C ILE A 521 -23.09 -18.62 4.07
N THR A 522 -23.72 -19.70 3.61
CA THR A 522 -23.42 -21.03 4.14
C THR A 522 -22.22 -21.65 3.46
N LEU A 523 -21.44 -22.44 4.20
CA LEU A 523 -20.30 -23.17 3.65
C LEU A 523 -20.72 -24.19 2.58
N ASN A 524 -21.92 -24.76 2.71
CA ASN A 524 -22.48 -25.67 1.71
C ASN A 524 -22.78 -24.97 0.38
N ASP A 525 -23.25 -23.71 0.42
CA ASP A 525 -23.46 -22.92 -0.79
C ASP A 525 -22.12 -22.63 -1.48
N ILE A 526 -21.08 -22.30 -0.71
CA ILE A 526 -19.73 -22.08 -1.25
C ILE A 526 -19.16 -23.37 -1.84
N GLU A 527 -19.26 -24.50 -1.14
CA GLU A 527 -18.81 -25.80 -1.64
C GLU A 527 -19.52 -26.17 -2.94
N PHE A 528 -20.84 -25.97 -3.02
CA PHE A 528 -21.61 -26.17 -4.24
C PHE A 528 -21.12 -25.27 -5.38
N ILE A 529 -20.91 -23.97 -5.12
CA ILE A 529 -20.39 -23.03 -6.11
C ILE A 529 -19.02 -23.47 -6.63
N CYS A 530 -18.09 -23.86 -5.74
CA CYS A 530 -16.76 -24.33 -6.10
C CYS A 530 -16.82 -25.59 -6.96
N ASN A 531 -17.60 -26.59 -6.53
CA ASN A 531 -17.76 -27.85 -7.27
C ASN A 531 -18.31 -27.61 -8.68
N VAL A 532 -19.31 -26.72 -8.84
CA VAL A 532 -19.86 -26.36 -10.15
C VAL A 532 -18.86 -25.57 -11.00
N ASN A 533 -18.01 -24.74 -10.37
CA ASN A 533 -16.98 -23.99 -11.08
C ASN A 533 -15.88 -24.93 -11.64
N ASP A 534 -15.55 -26.00 -10.94
CA ASP A 534 -14.61 -27.04 -11.39
C ASP A 534 -15.19 -27.97 -12.49
N LEU A 535 -16.52 -27.94 -12.72
CA LEU A 535 -17.15 -28.64 -13.85
C LEU A 535 -17.00 -27.90 -15.20
N LYS A 536 -16.49 -26.66 -15.19
CA LYS A 536 -16.22 -25.89 -16.42
C LYS A 536 -15.04 -26.48 -17.16
#